data_AF-A0AAV1YQS0-F1
#
_entry.id   AF-A0AAV1YQS0-F1
#
_cell.length_a   1.000
_cell.length_b   1.000
_cell.length_c   1.000
_cell.angle_alpha   90.00
_cell.angle_beta   90.00
_cell.angle_gamma   90.00
#
_symmetry.space_group_name_H-M   'P 1'
#
loop_
_entity.id
_entity.type
_entity.pdbx_description
1 polymer ?
#
loop_
_entity_poly.entity_id
_entity_poly.type
_entity_poly.pdbx_seq_one_letter_code
_entity_poly.pdbx_strand_id
1 'polypeptide(L)' 'MMEMVWDDELAMIAQKHAETCKFEHDCGDCRRVDRFKVGQNLYLSASSNFPPNNNVWKNMTKAFYDEVA' A
#
# COMPACT_ATOMS: atom_id res chain seq x y z
N MET A 1 3.54 12.82 17.97
CA MET A 1 3.11 12.01 16.82
C MET A 1 1.97 11.14 17.31
N MET A 2 0.86 11.07 16.57
CA MET A 2 -0.24 10.16 16.91
C MET A 2 0.07 8.76 16.38
N GLU A 3 -0.36 7.73 17.09
CA GLU A 3 -0.25 6.34 16.63
C GLU A 3 -1.32 6.04 15.57
N MET A 4 -0.92 5.32 14.52
CA MET A 4 -1.87 4.90 13.47
C MET A 4 -2.64 3.66 13.94
N VAL A 5 -3.93 3.61 13.61
CA VAL A 5 -4.79 2.44 13.85
C VAL A 5 -5.19 1.82 12.52
N TRP A 6 -5.43 0.52 12.52
CA TRP A 6 -5.96 -0.19 11.36
C TRP A 6 -7.40 0.24 11.05
N ASP A 7 -7.75 0.27 9.77
CA ASP A 7 -9.07 0.64 9.29
C ASP A 7 -9.51 -0.32 8.19
N ASP A 8 -10.55 -1.11 8.46
CA ASP A 8 -11.02 -2.15 7.56
C ASP A 8 -11.61 -1.59 6.25
N GLU A 9 -12.18 -0.39 6.27
CA GLU A 9 -12.70 0.27 5.07
C GLU A 9 -11.55 0.62 4.13
N LEU A 10 -10.49 1.22 4.66
CA LEU A 10 -9.29 1.55 3.88
C LEU A 10 -8.61 0.29 3.33
N ALA A 11 -8.56 -0.79 4.13
CA ALA A 11 -7.98 -2.06 3.72
C ALA A 11 -8.74 -2.71 2.55
N MET A 12 -10.07 -2.70 2.58
CA MET A 12 -10.90 -3.24 1.50
C MET A 12 -10.71 -2.46 0.19
N ILE A 13 -10.67 -1.13 0.26
CA ILE A 13 -10.42 -0.27 -0.91
C ILE A 13 -9.02 -0.54 -1.49
N ALA A 14 -7.99 -0.58 -0.64
CA ALA A 14 -6.62 -0.85 -1.06
C ALA A 14 -6.48 -2.26 -1.69
N GLN A 15 -7.13 -3.26 -1.12
CA GLN A 15 -7.17 -4.62 -1.67
C GLN A 15 -7.83 -4.65 -3.06
N LYS A 16 -8.95 -3.94 -3.24
CA LYS A 16 -9.63 -3.85 -4.55
C LYS A 16 -8.76 -3.17 -5.61
N HIS A 17 -7.99 -2.15 -5.24
CA HIS A 17 -7.03 -1.54 -6.15
C HIS A 17 -5.88 -2.49 -6.51
N ALA A 18 -5.31 -3.17 -5.51
CA ALA A 18 -4.22 -4.13 -5.72
C ALA A 18 -4.62 -5.29 -6.65
N GLU A 19 -5.88 -5.74 -6.59
CA GLU A 19 -6.44 -6.78 -7.48
C GLU A 19 -6.45 -6.39 -8.96
N THR A 20 -6.34 -5.10 -9.29
CA THR A 20 -6.24 -4.65 -10.70
C THR A 20 -4.87 -4.95 -11.32
N CYS A 21 -3.87 -5.26 -10.49
CA CYS A 21 -2.48 -5.47 -10.89
C CYS A 21 -1.86 -4.31 -11.69
N LYS A 22 -2.39 -3.08 -11.54
CA LYS A 22 -1.84 -1.87 -12.14
C LYS A 22 -1.00 -1.12 -11.12
N PHE A 23 0.29 -0.96 -11.41
CA PHE A 23 1.20 -0.21 -10.54
C PHE A 23 1.13 1.29 -10.82
N GLU A 24 0.00 1.88 -10.47
CA GLU A 24 -0.27 3.32 -10.55
C GLU A 24 -1.21 3.73 -9.41
N HIS A 25 -1.20 5.01 -9.04
CA HIS A 25 -2.19 5.52 -8.10
C HIS A 25 -3.58 5.50 -8.75
N ASP A 26 -4.58 5.03 -8.01
CA ASP A 26 -5.98 5.21 -8.43
C ASP A 26 -6.43 6.66 -8.26
N CYS A 27 -7.61 6.97 -8.77
CA CYS A 27 -8.13 8.31 -8.71
C CYS A 27 -8.38 8.74 -7.24
N GLY A 28 -8.09 10.01 -6.91
CA GLY A 28 -8.21 10.49 -5.53
C GLY A 28 -9.62 10.38 -4.95
N ASP A 29 -10.65 10.52 -5.78
CA ASP A 29 -12.04 10.32 -5.37
C ASP A 29 -12.45 8.83 -5.31
N CYS A 30 -11.74 7.94 -6.01
CA CYS A 30 -12.00 6.50 -6.04
C CYS A 30 -11.68 5.83 -4.70
N ARG A 31 -10.64 6.32 -4.02
CA ARG A 31 -10.19 5.82 -2.70
C ARG A 31 -10.68 6.64 -1.52
N ARG A 32 -11.56 7.61 -1.74
CA ARG A 32 -12.07 8.48 -0.69
C ARG A 32 -13.11 7.73 0.15
N VAL A 33 -13.05 7.93 1.45
CA VAL A 33 -14.10 7.50 2.39
C VAL A 33 -14.87 8.73 2.89
N ASP A 34 -16.07 8.54 3.42
CA ASP A 34 -16.92 9.65 3.87
C ASP A 34 -16.26 10.48 4.99
N ARG A 35 -15.39 9.84 5.77
CA ARG A 35 -14.75 10.44 6.94
C ARG A 35 -13.63 11.42 6.59
N PHE A 36 -12.87 11.17 5.51
CA PHE A 36 -11.69 11.95 5.15
C PHE A 36 -11.13 11.60 3.77
N LYS A 37 -10.29 12.50 3.24
CA LYS A 37 -9.43 12.20 2.08
C LYS A 37 -8.34 11.21 2.49
N VAL A 38 -8.04 10.27 1.61
CA VAL A 38 -7.11 9.17 1.88
C VAL A 38 -5.78 9.42 1.17
N GLY A 39 -4.65 8.99 1.74
CA GLY A 39 -3.32 8.92 1.09
C GLY A 39 -3.04 7.52 0.56
N GLN A 40 -2.03 7.33 -0.29
CA GLN A 40 -1.72 5.99 -0.82
C GLN A 40 -0.21 5.86 -1.07
N ASN A 41 0.35 4.77 -0.57
CA ASN A 41 1.68 4.30 -0.96
C ASN A 41 1.52 3.01 -1.75
N LEU A 42 2.37 2.81 -2.76
CA LEU A 42 2.35 1.62 -3.62
C LEU A 42 3.71 0.95 -3.60
N TYR A 43 3.72 -0.38 -3.57
CA TYR A 43 4.95 -1.16 -3.63
C TYR A 43 4.82 -2.34 -4.58
N LEU A 44 5.86 -2.56 -5.37
CA LEU A 44 5.98 -3.67 -6.29
C LEU A 44 7.40 -4.24 -6.18
N SER A 45 7.51 -5.56 -6.09
CA SER A 45 8.78 -6.27 -6.14
C SER A 45 8.67 -7.48 -7.05
N ALA A 46 9.74 -7.77 -7.78
CA ALA A 46 9.85 -8.94 -8.65
C ALA A 46 11.04 -9.82 -8.22
N SER A 47 10.92 -11.13 -8.41
CA SER A 47 11.96 -12.11 -8.09
C SER A 47 11.91 -13.25 -9.11
N SER A 48 13.07 -13.72 -9.55
CA SER A 48 13.22 -14.97 -10.31
C SER A 48 13.37 -16.20 -9.41
N ASN A 49 13.63 -16.00 -8.11
CA ASN A 49 13.71 -17.09 -7.13
C ASN A 49 12.30 -17.59 -6.76
N PHE A 50 12.12 -18.92 -6.75
CA PHE A 50 10.87 -19.58 -6.37
C PHE A 50 11.13 -20.70 -5.35
N PRO A 51 10.44 -20.71 -4.19
CA PRO A 51 9.43 -19.73 -3.76
C PRO A 51 10.06 -18.37 -3.40
N PRO A 52 9.32 -17.26 -3.62
CA PRO A 52 9.82 -15.94 -3.29
C PRO A 52 10.02 -15.76 -1.78
N ASN A 53 10.96 -14.90 -1.39
CA ASN A 53 11.13 -14.49 0.00
C ASN A 53 9.85 -13.79 0.49
N ASN A 54 9.29 -14.33 1.56
CA ASN A 54 8.01 -13.97 2.17
C ASN A 54 8.08 -12.72 3.08
N ASN A 55 9.22 -12.01 3.13
CA ASN A 55 9.39 -10.77 3.91
C ASN A 55 8.91 -9.49 3.17
N VAL A 56 7.93 -9.61 2.26
CA VAL A 56 7.46 -8.51 1.40
C VAL A 56 7.07 -7.27 2.21
N TRP A 57 6.34 -7.44 3.32
CA TRP A 57 5.90 -6.34 4.18
C TRP A 57 7.07 -5.57 4.81
N LYS A 58 8.08 -6.28 5.33
CA LYS A 58 9.26 -5.64 5.94
C LYS A 58 10.05 -4.84 4.90
N ASN A 59 10.21 -5.41 3.70
CA ASN A 59 10.91 -4.74 2.60
C ASN A 59 10.15 -3.49 2.14
N MET A 60 8.81 -3.60 1.99
CA MET A 60 7.94 -2.48 1.64
C MET A 60 8.03 -1.34 2.66
N THR A 61 7.83 -1.63 3.95
CA THR A 61 7.86 -0.58 4.99
C THR A 61 9.22 0.09 5.07
N LYS A 62 10.31 -0.68 4.95
CA LYS A 62 11.66 -0.12 4.91
C LYS A 62 11.89 0.76 3.68
N ALA A 63 11.43 0.33 2.50
CA ALA A 63 11.57 1.11 1.27
C ALA A 63 10.93 2.50 1.41
N PHE A 64 9.71 2.59 1.96
CA PHE A 64 9.07 3.88 2.21
C PHE A 64 9.77 4.71 3.29
N TYR A 65 10.25 4.06 4.36
CA TYR A 65 10.93 4.76 5.45
C TYR A 65 12.27 5.38 5.03
N ASP A 66 13.03 4.66 4.20
CA ASP A 66 14.35 5.08 3.72
C ASP A 66 14.29 6.21 2.67
N GLU A 67 13.10 6.69 2.26
CA GLU A 67 12.94 7.84 1.37
C GLU A 67 13.32 9.17 2.03
N VAL A 68 13.38 9.21 3.36
CA VAL A 68 13.74 10.41 4.12
C VAL A 68 15.26 10.51 4.21
N ALA A 69 15.83 11.52 3.54
CA ALA A 69 17.25 11.89 3.61
C ALA A 69 17.57 12.74 4.86
#